data_AF-A0A2H0X1K5-F1
#
_entry.id   AF-A0A2H0X1K5-F1
#
_cell.length_a   1.000
_cell.length_b   1.000
_cell.length_c   1.000
_cell.angle_alpha   90.00
_cell.angle_beta   90.00
_cell.angle_gamma   90.00
#
_symmetry.space_group_name_H-M   'P 1'
#
loop_
_entity.id
_entity.type
_entity.pdbx_description
1 polymer ?
#
loop_
_entity_poly.entity_id
_entity_poly.type
_entity_poly.pdbx_seq_one_letter_code
_entity_poly.pdbx_strand_id
1 'polypeptide(L)'
;AGTIIWETKRTKNWTEGWVQKLKDDQRAEKAEVAVLVSTVLPKTLKTFGVYQGIWVSDVASVIGLAIALRTSLLQVAVVKQSSVGKNEKMEVLFNYLSGVEFKQRIEAIVESFTTMKLDLEKEKLAYTKIWAKRDKQIEQVVHNTIGLHSDLEGLMGKALPKIEMLELESETT
;
A
#
# COMPACT_ATOMS: atom_id res chain seq x y z
N ALA A 1 -19.32 16.56 -7.45
CA ALA A 1 -18.16 16.02 -6.73
C ALA A 1 -16.90 16.70 -7.27
N GLY A 2 -15.86 16.88 -6.45
CA GLY A 2 -14.63 17.55 -6.88
C GLY A 2 -13.71 16.66 -7.71
N THR A 3 -12.69 17.28 -8.29
CA THR A 3 -11.67 16.70 -9.14
C THR A 3 -10.34 16.61 -8.39
N ILE A 4 -9.66 15.47 -8.53
CA ILE A 4 -8.29 15.27 -8.04
C ILE A 4 -7.40 15.04 -9.25
N ILE A 5 -6.36 15.86 -9.41
CA ILE A 5 -5.30 15.63 -10.40
C ILE A 5 -4.18 14.82 -9.78
N TRP A 6 -3.75 13.78 -10.49
CA TRP A 6 -2.71 12.86 -10.05
C TRP A 6 -1.57 12.87 -11.05
N GLU A 7 -0.34 13.05 -10.55
CA GLU A 7 0.87 12.90 -11.34
C GLU A 7 1.79 11.88 -10.67
N THR A 8 2.38 10.98 -11.46
CA THR A 8 3.33 9.98 -10.96
C THR A 8 4.73 10.25 -11.48
N LYS A 9 5.73 10.15 -10.60
CA LYS A 9 7.16 10.25 -10.93
C LYS A 9 7.90 8.99 -10.47
N ARG A 10 8.63 8.39 -11.40
CA ARG A 10 9.56 7.29 -11.11
C ARG A 10 10.97 7.74 -11.47
N THR A 11 11.67 8.30 -10.50
CA THR A 11 13.00 8.88 -10.69
C THR A 11 13.86 8.63 -9.45
N LYS A 12 15.17 8.85 -9.58
CA LYS A 12 16.14 8.65 -8.49
C LYS A 12 16.35 9.89 -7.61
N ASN A 13 16.03 11.08 -8.13
CA ASN A 13 16.27 12.35 -7.44
C ASN A 13 15.00 13.20 -7.47
N TRP A 14 14.63 13.75 -6.31
CA TRP A 14 13.55 14.73 -6.21
C TRP A 14 13.88 16.00 -7.00
N THR A 15 12.90 16.55 -7.71
CA THR A 15 13.03 17.84 -8.41
C THR A 15 11.88 18.77 -8.04
N GLU A 16 12.21 19.94 -7.48
CA GLU A 16 11.23 20.96 -7.08
C GLU A 16 10.34 21.43 -8.24
N GLY A 17 10.85 21.40 -9.47
CA GLY A 17 10.09 21.76 -10.68
C GLY A 17 8.82 20.93 -10.91
N TRP A 18 8.73 19.70 -10.38
CA TRP A 18 7.49 18.92 -10.49
C TRP A 18 6.35 19.51 -9.69
N VAL A 19 6.64 20.15 -8.56
CA VAL A 19 5.64 20.80 -7.72
C VAL A 19 5.01 21.95 -8.48
N GLN A 20 5.85 22.80 -9.10
CA GLN A 20 5.35 23.94 -9.85
C GLN A 20 4.54 23.52 -11.08
N LYS A 21 5.07 22.56 -11.86
CA LYS A 21 4.34 21.97 -13.00
C LYS A 21 2.97 21.46 -12.57
N LEU A 22 2.90 20.64 -11.52
CA LEU A 22 1.64 20.05 -11.07
C LEU A 22 0.65 21.10 -10.57
N LYS A 23 1.11 22.19 -9.94
CA LYS A 23 0.25 23.32 -9.59
C LYS A 23 -0.30 24.03 -10.81
N ASP A 24 0.49 24.14 -11.88
CA ASP A 24 0.06 24.76 -13.13
C ASP A 24 -1.00 23.89 -13.81
N ASP A 25 -0.77 22.57 -13.86
CA ASP A 25 -1.73 21.58 -14.35
C ASP A 25 -3.02 21.59 -13.50
N GLN A 26 -2.90 21.67 -12.17
CA GLN A 26 -4.04 21.79 -11.26
C GLN A 26 -4.92 22.99 -11.61
N ARG A 27 -4.32 24.15 -11.93
CA ARG A 27 -5.06 25.36 -12.29
C ARG A 27 -5.72 25.23 -13.67
N ALA A 28 -5.01 24.64 -14.63
CA ALA A 28 -5.55 24.40 -15.97
C ALA A 28 -6.78 23.49 -15.93
N GLU A 29 -6.70 22.40 -15.15
CA GLU A 29 -7.77 21.41 -14.98
C GLU A 29 -8.83 21.82 -13.94
N LYS A 30 -8.63 22.96 -13.27
CA LYS A 30 -9.49 23.45 -12.17
C LYS A 30 -9.72 22.39 -11.08
N ALA A 31 -8.71 21.57 -10.80
CA ALA A 31 -8.80 20.49 -9.84
C ALA A 31 -8.70 21.02 -8.39
N GLU A 32 -9.62 20.60 -7.52
CA GLU A 32 -9.64 20.98 -6.12
C GLU A 32 -8.43 20.45 -5.34
N VAL A 33 -7.89 19.30 -5.75
CA VAL A 33 -6.75 18.66 -5.09
C VAL A 33 -5.72 18.22 -6.13
N ALA A 34 -4.44 18.47 -5.85
CA ALA A 34 -3.32 17.96 -6.62
C ALA A 34 -2.47 16.99 -5.79
N VAL A 35 -2.13 15.85 -6.38
CA VAL A 35 -1.35 14.81 -5.75
C VAL A 35 -0.19 14.36 -6.64
N LEU A 36 1.03 14.46 -6.11
CA LEU A 36 2.25 13.96 -6.72
C LEU A 36 2.67 12.65 -6.04
N VAL A 37 2.64 11.56 -6.79
CA VAL A 37 3.09 10.24 -6.33
C VAL A 37 4.51 10.04 -6.82
N SER A 38 5.45 9.73 -5.92
CA SER A 38 6.86 9.60 -6.29
C SER A 38 7.58 8.47 -5.57
N THR A 39 8.55 7.85 -6.24
CA THR A 39 9.48 6.88 -5.62
C THR A 39 10.49 7.54 -4.70
N VAL A 40 10.71 8.85 -4.83
CA VAL A 40 11.60 9.65 -3.98
C VAL A 40 10.82 10.84 -3.46
N LEU A 41 10.92 11.11 -2.16
CA LEU A 41 10.18 12.19 -1.48
C LEU A 41 11.10 13.36 -1.12
N PRO A 42 10.54 14.57 -0.89
CA PRO A 42 11.28 15.64 -0.23
C PRO A 42 11.79 15.17 1.14
N LYS A 43 12.91 15.72 1.60
CA LYS A 43 13.53 15.35 2.89
C LYS A 43 12.59 15.51 4.10
N THR A 44 11.55 16.33 3.97
CA THR A 44 10.56 16.59 5.02
C THR A 44 9.48 15.52 5.13
N LEU A 45 9.36 14.59 4.16
CA LEU A 45 8.30 13.60 4.10
C LEU A 45 8.87 12.17 4.11
N LYS A 46 8.24 11.30 4.93
CA LYS A 46 8.60 9.88 5.01
C LYS A 46 7.64 8.97 4.24
N THR A 47 6.36 9.32 4.16
CA THR A 47 5.32 8.52 3.51
C THR A 47 4.48 9.38 2.58
N PHE A 48 3.61 10.22 3.14
CA PHE A 48 2.84 11.21 2.39
C PHE A 48 2.53 12.42 3.27
N GLY A 49 2.19 13.54 2.64
CA GLY A 49 1.84 14.77 3.33
C GLY A 49 1.67 15.93 2.37
N VAL A 50 1.33 17.09 2.92
CA VAL A 50 1.27 18.33 2.14
C VAL A 50 2.68 18.91 2.03
N TYR A 51 3.13 19.14 0.80
CA TYR A 51 4.39 19.77 0.49
C TYR A 51 4.16 20.95 -0.44
N GLN A 52 4.50 22.15 0.03
CA GLN A 52 4.32 23.41 -0.70
C GLN A 52 2.91 23.59 -1.29
N GLY A 53 1.86 23.10 -0.61
CA GLY A 53 0.46 23.28 -1.04
C GLY A 53 -0.09 22.22 -2.00
N ILE A 54 0.69 21.18 -2.34
CA ILE A 54 0.18 19.96 -3.00
C ILE A 54 0.32 18.76 -2.07
N TRP A 55 -0.44 17.70 -2.31
CA TRP A 55 -0.16 16.42 -1.67
C TRP A 55 0.98 15.72 -2.37
N VAL A 56 1.88 15.11 -1.58
CA VAL A 56 2.95 14.25 -2.08
C VAL A 56 2.84 12.92 -1.35
N SER A 57 2.97 11.81 -2.07
CA SER A 57 2.89 10.46 -1.51
C SER A 57 3.93 9.52 -2.12
N ASP A 58 4.42 8.60 -1.31
CA ASP A 58 5.06 7.39 -1.80
C ASP A 58 4.02 6.49 -2.51
N VAL A 59 4.54 5.53 -3.29
CA VAL A 59 3.71 4.57 -4.03
C VAL A 59 2.94 3.63 -3.10
N ALA A 60 3.50 3.30 -1.94
CA ALA A 60 2.91 2.34 -1.01
C ALA A 60 1.73 2.92 -0.20
N SER A 61 1.56 4.24 -0.17
CA SER A 61 0.54 4.94 0.61
C SER A 61 -0.53 5.59 -0.28
N VAL A 62 -0.34 5.57 -1.61
CA VAL A 62 -1.20 6.25 -2.59
C VAL A 62 -2.67 5.82 -2.51
N ILE A 63 -2.93 4.52 -2.30
CA ILE A 63 -4.30 4.00 -2.23
C ILE A 63 -5.03 4.53 -1.00
N GLY A 64 -4.38 4.50 0.17
CA GLY A 64 -4.94 5.06 1.41
C GLY A 64 -5.19 6.56 1.29
N LEU A 65 -4.25 7.29 0.70
CA LEU A 65 -4.41 8.72 0.45
C LEU A 65 -5.57 9.00 -0.53
N ALA A 66 -5.72 8.23 -1.60
CA ALA A 66 -6.81 8.39 -2.56
C ALA A 66 -8.19 8.20 -1.90
N ILE A 67 -8.32 7.19 -1.03
CA ILE A 67 -9.55 6.94 -0.27
C ILE A 67 -9.86 8.12 0.66
N ALA A 68 -8.87 8.61 1.41
CA ALA A 68 -9.03 9.74 2.32
C ALA A 68 -9.45 11.02 1.59
N LEU A 69 -8.75 11.39 0.51
CA LEU A 69 -9.05 12.59 -0.29
C LEU A 69 -10.42 12.50 -0.97
N ARG A 70 -10.78 11.34 -1.53
CA ARG A 70 -12.10 11.12 -2.11
C ARG A 70 -13.20 11.28 -1.07
N THR A 71 -13.01 10.71 0.12
CA THR A 71 -13.99 10.80 1.22
C THR A 71 -14.18 12.25 1.66
N SER A 72 -13.10 13.01 1.78
CA SER A 72 -13.15 14.44 2.09
C SER A 72 -13.92 15.23 1.02
N LEU A 73 -13.65 15.01 -0.27
CA LEU A 73 -14.38 15.67 -1.36
C LEU A 73 -15.87 15.32 -1.39
N LEU A 74 -16.22 14.06 -1.07
CA LEU A 74 -17.63 13.65 -0.97
C LEU A 74 -18.33 14.34 0.20
N GLN A 75 -17.70 14.42 1.37
CA GLN A 75 -18.25 15.14 2.52
C GLN A 75 -18.47 16.61 2.20
N VAL A 76 -17.49 17.28 1.57
CA VAL A 76 -17.63 18.67 1.12
C VAL A 76 -18.76 18.80 0.10
N ALA A 77 -18.92 17.86 -0.82
CA ALA A 77 -20.00 17.88 -1.80
C ALA A 77 -21.39 17.71 -1.15
N VAL A 78 -21.53 16.81 -0.19
CA VAL A 78 -22.77 16.61 0.58
C VAL A 78 -23.14 17.89 1.32
N VAL A 79 -22.18 18.52 1.99
CA VAL A 79 -22.40 19.79 2.70
C VAL A 79 -22.79 20.91 1.71
N LYS A 80 -22.12 21.03 0.56
CA LYS A 80 -22.48 22.01 -0.47
C LYS A 80 -23.89 21.78 -0.99
N GLN A 81 -24.28 20.53 -1.24
CA GLN A 81 -25.59 20.17 -1.79
C GLN A 81 -26.73 20.39 -0.78
N SER A 82 -26.53 20.07 0.50
CA SER A 82 -27.51 20.32 1.57
C SER A 82 -27.65 21.80 1.92
N SER A 83 -26.76 22.66 1.41
CA SER A 83 -26.71 24.09 1.65
C SER A 83 -27.26 24.95 0.50
N VAL A 84 -27.70 24.33 -0.61
CA VAL A 84 -28.37 25.06 -1.71
C VAL A 84 -29.71 25.60 -1.19
N GLY A 85 -29.78 26.92 -0.99
CA GLY A 85 -30.99 27.64 -0.54
C GLY A 85 -30.93 28.28 0.85
N LYS A 86 -29.82 28.17 1.60
CA LYS A 86 -29.64 28.87 2.89
C LYS A 86 -28.43 29.79 2.82
N ASN A 87 -28.70 31.08 2.67
CA ASN A 87 -27.73 32.14 2.36
C ASN A 87 -26.85 32.58 3.55
N GLU A 88 -26.80 31.79 4.62
CA GLU A 88 -25.99 32.06 5.81
C GLU A 88 -24.97 30.93 5.96
N LYS A 89 -23.70 31.30 6.14
CA LYS A 89 -22.59 30.48 6.68
C LYS A 89 -21.59 29.88 5.69
N MET A 90 -21.06 30.72 4.79
CA MET A 90 -19.66 30.54 4.34
C MET A 90 -18.68 30.46 5.55
N GLU A 91 -19.04 31.13 6.65
CA GLU A 91 -18.35 31.13 7.94
C GLU A 91 -18.29 29.77 8.66
N VAL A 92 -19.35 28.94 8.62
CA VAL A 92 -19.32 27.62 9.29
C VAL A 92 -18.50 26.62 8.48
N LEU A 93 -18.54 26.71 7.15
CA LEU A 93 -17.66 25.94 6.27
C LEU A 93 -16.19 26.31 6.51
N PHE A 94 -15.89 27.61 6.62
CA PHE A 94 -14.54 28.08 6.94
C PHE A 94 -14.11 27.59 8.33
N ASN A 95 -14.95 27.76 9.36
CA ASN A 95 -14.61 27.34 10.73
C ASN A 95 -14.42 25.82 10.88
N TYR A 96 -15.13 24.99 10.13
CA TYR A 96 -14.93 23.55 10.15
C TYR A 96 -13.66 23.13 9.37
N LEU A 97 -13.45 23.68 8.17
CA LEU A 97 -12.26 23.38 7.35
C LEU A 97 -10.97 23.92 7.95
N SER A 98 -11.04 25.08 8.63
CA SER A 98 -9.94 25.70 9.38
C SER A 98 -9.86 25.25 10.83
N GLY A 99 -10.82 24.42 11.27
CA GLY A 99 -10.97 23.99 12.66
C GLY A 99 -10.05 22.83 13.02
N VAL A 100 -9.66 22.80 14.30
CA VAL A 100 -8.88 21.70 14.90
C VAL A 100 -9.55 20.34 14.71
N GLU A 101 -10.90 20.30 14.68
CA GLU A 101 -11.66 19.05 14.56
C GLU A 101 -11.46 18.35 13.20
N PHE A 102 -11.43 19.08 12.08
CA PHE A 102 -11.20 18.49 10.76
C PHE A 102 -9.77 17.93 10.65
N LYS A 103 -8.78 18.68 11.15
CA LYS A 103 -7.39 18.25 11.24
C LYS A 103 -7.26 16.97 12.07
N GLN A 104 -7.86 16.94 13.26
CA GLN A 104 -7.83 15.77 14.15
C GLN A 104 -8.47 14.53 13.50
N ARG A 105 -9.58 14.69 12.76
CA ARG A 105 -10.21 13.57 12.04
C ARG A 105 -9.30 13.01 10.94
N ILE A 106 -8.63 13.88 10.19
CA ILE A 106 -7.67 13.45 9.17
C ILE A 106 -6.46 12.78 9.83
N GLU A 107 -5.90 13.36 10.89
CA GLU A 107 -4.79 12.77 11.64
C GLU A 107 -5.13 11.39 12.19
N ALA A 108 -6.32 11.20 12.77
CA ALA A 108 -6.78 9.89 13.26
C ALA A 108 -6.90 8.85 12.15
N ILE A 109 -7.40 9.24 10.96
CA ILE A 109 -7.47 8.34 9.81
C ILE A 109 -6.06 7.95 9.36
N VAL A 110 -5.15 8.92 9.22
CA VAL A 110 -3.76 8.68 8.81
C VAL A 110 -3.02 7.79 9.81
N GLU A 111 -3.22 8.02 11.11
CA GLU A 111 -2.62 7.22 12.17
C GLU A 111 -3.11 5.76 12.11
N SER A 112 -4.43 5.55 11.97
CA SER A 112 -5.01 4.21 11.84
C SER A 112 -4.46 3.46 10.62
N PHE A 113 -4.37 4.12 9.45
CA PHE A 113 -3.78 3.50 8.25
C PHE A 113 -2.29 3.20 8.40
N THR A 114 -1.54 4.08 9.07
CA THR A 114 -0.11 3.89 9.33
C THR A 114 0.11 2.67 10.23
N THR A 115 -0.68 2.55 11.30
CA THR A 115 -0.64 1.41 12.21
C THR A 115 -0.98 0.10 11.48
N MET A 116 -2.07 0.07 10.71
CA MET A 116 -2.45 -1.11 9.92
C MET A 116 -1.35 -1.54 8.94
N LYS A 117 -0.68 -0.58 8.29
CA LYS A 117 0.44 -0.88 7.37
C LYS A 117 1.65 -1.45 8.12
N LEU A 118 2.00 -0.89 9.28
CA LEU A 118 3.11 -1.38 10.10
C LEU A 118 2.85 -2.80 10.62
N ASP A 119 1.61 -3.08 11.04
CA ASP A 119 1.24 -4.40 11.53
C ASP A 119 1.27 -5.44 10.40
N LEU A 120 0.77 -5.08 9.20
CA LEU A 120 0.88 -5.94 8.02
C LEU A 120 2.34 -6.28 7.66
N GLU A 121 3.25 -5.31 7.73
CA GLU A 121 4.68 -5.57 7.46
C GLU A 121 5.32 -6.47 8.52
N LYS A 122 4.96 -6.31 9.80
CA LYS A 122 5.40 -7.23 10.87
C LYS A 122 4.87 -8.64 10.63
N GLU A 123 3.61 -8.78 10.23
CA GLU A 123 3.01 -10.07 9.90
C GLU A 123 3.76 -10.75 8.75
N LYS A 124 4.04 -10.03 7.66
CA LYS A 124 4.82 -10.57 6.53
C LYS A 124 6.18 -11.10 6.97
N LEU A 125 6.91 -10.36 7.80
CA LEU A 125 8.21 -10.80 8.32
C LEU A 125 8.08 -12.04 9.21
N ALA A 126 7.08 -12.08 10.09
CA ALA A 126 6.82 -13.23 10.95
C ALA A 126 6.46 -14.48 10.14
N TYR A 127 5.57 -14.35 9.15
CA TYR A 127 5.17 -15.46 8.29
C TYR A 127 6.30 -15.96 7.41
N THR A 128 7.15 -15.06 6.87
CA THR A 128 8.34 -15.47 6.12
C THR A 128 9.25 -16.37 6.95
N LYS A 129 9.47 -16.01 8.23
CA LYS A 129 10.25 -16.84 9.16
C LYS A 129 9.57 -18.18 9.45
N ILE A 130 8.25 -18.19 9.61
CA ILE A 130 7.47 -19.42 9.85
C ILE A 130 7.52 -20.35 8.64
N TRP A 131 7.37 -19.81 7.43
CA TRP A 131 7.48 -20.58 6.18
C TRP A 131 8.87 -21.19 6.03
N ALA A 132 9.94 -20.39 6.18
CA ALA A 132 11.30 -20.92 6.10
C ALA A 132 11.57 -22.04 7.13
N LYS A 133 11.02 -21.93 8.34
CA LYS A 133 11.10 -23.00 9.34
C LYS A 133 10.35 -24.26 8.89
N ARG A 134 9.13 -24.11 8.36
CA ARG A 134 8.30 -25.22 7.90
C ARG A 134 8.89 -25.91 6.68
N ASP A 135 9.44 -25.15 5.73
CA ASP A 135 10.12 -25.70 4.56
C ASP A 135 11.28 -26.61 4.98
N LYS A 136 12.13 -26.14 5.90
CA LYS A 136 13.22 -26.97 6.43
C LYS A 136 12.73 -28.23 7.14
N GLN A 137 11.60 -28.16 7.86
CA GLN A 137 11.00 -29.33 8.49
C GLN A 137 10.48 -30.32 7.45
N ILE A 138 9.84 -29.83 6.38
CA ILE A 138 9.34 -30.65 5.27
C ILE A 138 10.52 -31.32 4.56
N GLU A 139 11.58 -30.58 4.23
CA GLU A 139 12.81 -31.12 3.62
C GLU A 139 13.42 -32.25 4.46
N GLN A 140 13.49 -32.06 5.79
CA GLN A 140 14.04 -33.08 6.69
C GLN A 140 13.17 -34.34 6.71
N VAL A 141 11.84 -34.21 6.70
CA VAL A 141 10.93 -35.36 6.61
C VAL A 141 11.12 -36.09 5.28
N VAL A 142 11.17 -35.36 4.16
CA VAL A 142 11.41 -35.94 2.83
C VAL A 142 12.74 -36.70 2.81
N HIS A 143 13.82 -36.09 3.32
CA HIS A 143 15.13 -36.73 3.37
C HIS A 143 15.13 -38.01 4.21
N ASN A 144 14.48 -38.00 5.38
CA ASN A 144 14.34 -39.18 6.23
C ASN A 144 13.54 -40.29 5.53
N THR A 145 12.48 -39.93 4.80
CA THR A 145 11.68 -40.91 4.03
C THR A 145 12.51 -41.54 2.90
N ILE A 146 13.32 -40.75 2.19
CA ILE A 146 14.25 -41.25 1.16
C ILE A 146 15.27 -42.21 1.77
N GLY A 147 15.88 -41.83 2.89
CA GLY A 147 16.87 -42.65 3.59
C GLY A 147 16.27 -44.00 4.02
N LEU A 148 15.09 -43.97 4.65
CA LEU A 148 14.38 -45.18 5.07
C LEU A 148 14.01 -46.09 3.89
N HIS A 149 13.56 -45.52 2.77
CA HIS A 149 13.25 -46.29 1.55
C HIS A 149 14.52 -46.94 0.97
N SER A 150 15.64 -46.20 0.94
CA SER A 150 16.94 -46.70 0.47
C SER A 150 17.50 -47.82 1.36
N ASP A 151 17.39 -47.66 2.69
CA ASP A 151 17.82 -48.68 3.66
C ASP A 151 17.01 -49.97 3.50
N LEU A 152 15.70 -49.85 3.31
CA LEU A 152 14.80 -50.97 3.03
C LEU A 152 15.15 -51.66 1.70
N GLU A 153 15.45 -50.91 0.63
CA GLU A 153 15.87 -51.48 -0.66
C GLU A 153 17.17 -52.27 -0.54
N GLY A 154 18.14 -51.77 0.24
CA GLY A 154 19.39 -52.47 0.53
C GLY A 154 19.18 -53.80 1.28
N LEU A 155 18.19 -53.87 2.17
CA LEU A 155 17.89 -55.06 2.97
C LEU A 155 16.99 -56.08 2.26
N MET A 156 16.02 -55.62 1.46
CA MET A 156 14.97 -56.47 0.88
C MET A 156 15.09 -56.70 -0.63
N GLY A 157 16.02 -56.01 -1.32
CA GLY A 157 16.13 -56.04 -2.77
C GLY A 157 14.91 -55.41 -3.48
N LYS A 158 14.66 -55.78 -4.74
CA LYS A 158 13.65 -55.15 -5.64
C LYS A 158 12.17 -55.36 -5.25
N ALA A 159 11.86 -55.72 -4.02
CA ALA A 159 10.50 -56.07 -3.57
C ALA A 159 9.71 -54.89 -2.94
N LEU A 160 10.27 -53.68 -2.90
CA LEU A 160 9.59 -52.52 -2.30
C LEU A 160 8.66 -51.80 -3.28
N PRO A 161 7.50 -51.31 -2.80
CA PRO A 161 6.67 -50.38 -3.57
C PRO A 161 7.46 -49.12 -3.92
N LYS A 162 7.39 -48.70 -5.18
CA LYS A 162 7.99 -47.46 -5.66
C LYS A 162 7.26 -46.26 -5.07
N ILE A 163 8.00 -45.24 -4.64
CA ILE A 163 7.43 -43.97 -4.17
C ILE A 163 7.45 -43.00 -5.36
N GLU A 164 6.27 -42.68 -5.87
CA GLU A 164 6.05 -41.83 -7.05
C GLU A 164 6.72 -40.44 -6.93
N MET A 165 6.76 -39.87 -5.71
CA MET A 165 7.39 -38.58 -5.41
C MET A 165 8.93 -38.59 -5.52
N LEU A 166 9.56 -39.76 -5.61
CA LEU A 166 11.02 -39.94 -5.69
C LEU A 166 11.49 -40.37 -7.07
N GLU A 167 10.58 -40.64 -8.00
CA GLU A 167 10.96 -40.95 -9.37
C GLU A 167 11.22 -39.65 -10.13
N LEU A 168 12.37 -39.58 -10.80
CA LEU A 168 12.56 -38.60 -11.87
C LEU A 168 11.58 -38.96 -12.97
N GLU A 169 10.64 -38.06 -13.30
CA GLU A 169 9.92 -38.14 -14.56
C GLU A 169 10.99 -38.16 -15.66
N SER A 170 11.23 -39.34 -16.24
CA SER A 170 12.09 -39.44 -17.40
C SER A 170 11.38 -38.68 -18.52
N GLU A 171 11.88 -37.50 -18.88
CA GLU A 171 11.49 -36.83 -20.11
C GLU A 171 11.73 -37.82 -21.26
N THR A 172 10.67 -38.49 -21.68
CA THR A 172 10.61 -39.25 -22.92
C THR A 172 10.72 -38.28 -24.08
N THR A 173 11.89 -38.30 -24.73
CA THR A 173 12.13 -37.87 -26.12
C THR A 173 11.03 -38.33 -27.07
#